data_AF-A0AAW1SMN5-F1
#
_entry.id   AF-A0AAW1SMN5-F1
#
_cell.length_a   1.000
_cell.length_b   1.000
_cell.length_c   1.000
_cell.angle_alpha   90.00
_cell.angle_beta   90.00
_cell.angle_gamma   90.00
#
_symmetry.space_group_name_H-M   'P 1'
#
loop_
_entity.id
_entity.type
_entity.pdbx_description
1 polymer ?
#
loop_
_entity_poly.entity_id
_entity_poly.type
_entity_poly.pdbx_seq_one_letter_code
_entity_poly.pdbx_strand_id
1 'polypeptide(L)'
;MAASYGRFWDQYELLNPLERHHYEIIREGLPCHLYLDLEYQVAYNPTADGDGMIQQLLRCIRSALKDMFGLELDHSWVYELDSSSSTKFSRHLIIRIPGMAFCSNIHAGCLVARALEIAASDGESLPDLQIHQDPDGKQASFVDTGVYTRNRAMRLIHSSKAGKTSTLQNTGRFGGASKTSHEMFIRTLICNAGGLVGVRSWVVWQAEGLLLFNMKGTRWCGNVQREHRSNGIFFVIDLQASHKIAGISDCQWSRATLPWGSLLHPGA
;
A
#
# COMPACT_ATOMS: atom_id res chain seq x y z
N MET A 1 -12.41 20.44 0.30
CA MET A 1 -11.51 21.25 -0.56
C MET A 1 -11.06 20.38 -1.73
N ALA A 2 -11.06 20.89 -2.96
CA ALA A 2 -10.48 20.22 -4.12
C ALA A 2 -9.25 21.02 -4.59
N ALA A 3 -8.06 20.49 -4.36
CA ALA A 3 -6.78 21.09 -4.71
C ALA A 3 -5.77 19.97 -5.03
N SER A 4 -4.66 20.29 -5.72
CA SER A 4 -3.53 19.36 -5.78
C SER A 4 -2.94 19.16 -4.39
N TYR A 5 -2.28 18.02 -4.15
CA TYR A 5 -1.71 17.73 -2.84
C TYR A 5 -0.67 18.78 -2.39
N GLY A 6 0.16 19.28 -3.30
CA GLY A 6 1.10 20.36 -3.00
C GLY A 6 0.41 21.65 -2.57
N ARG A 7 -0.58 22.12 -3.34
CA ARG A 7 -1.34 23.33 -2.98
C ARG A 7 -2.13 23.17 -1.68
N PHE A 8 -2.65 21.97 -1.42
CA PHE A 8 -3.27 21.68 -0.13
C PHE A 8 -2.25 21.78 1.00
N TRP A 9 -1.05 21.18 0.84
CA TRP A 9 0.01 21.25 1.84
C TRP A 9 0.42 22.69 2.17
N ASP A 10 0.64 23.53 1.16
CA ASP A 10 1.05 24.93 1.34
C ASP A 10 0.07 25.70 2.23
N GLN A 11 -1.23 25.41 2.13
CA GLN A 11 -2.25 26.02 2.99
C GLN A 11 -2.33 25.32 4.35
N TYR A 12 -2.28 23.99 4.35
CA TYR A 12 -2.42 23.15 5.53
C TYR A 12 -1.29 23.38 6.55
N GLU A 13 -0.06 23.55 6.08
CA GLU A 13 1.10 23.82 6.93
C GLU A 13 1.03 25.19 7.62
N LEU A 14 0.32 26.16 7.04
CA LEU A 14 0.10 27.48 7.62
C LEU A 14 -1.05 27.54 8.64
N LEU A 15 -1.94 26.54 8.64
CA LEU A 15 -3.03 26.49 9.62
C LEU A 15 -2.50 26.34 11.04
N ASN A 16 -3.19 26.94 12.02
CA ASN A 16 -2.92 26.68 13.42
C ASN A 16 -3.05 25.17 13.68
N PRO A 17 -2.06 24.50 14.30
CA PRO A 17 -2.14 23.07 14.62
C PRO A 17 -3.42 22.66 15.35
N LEU A 18 -3.99 23.54 16.18
CA LEU A 18 -5.24 23.28 16.90
C LEU A 18 -6.48 23.25 16.00
N GLU A 19 -6.40 23.79 14.78
CA GLU A 19 -7.49 23.83 13.79
C GLU A 19 -7.34 22.71 12.74
N ARG A 20 -6.26 21.91 12.82
CA ARG A 20 -6.00 20.82 11.87
C ARG A 20 -6.85 19.60 12.25
N HIS A 21 -8.03 19.50 11.64
CA HIS A 21 -8.92 18.34 11.77
C HIS A 21 -9.25 17.73 10.40
N HIS A 22 -8.21 17.46 9.61
CA HIS A 22 -8.36 17.07 8.22
C HIS A 22 -8.23 15.56 8.02
N TYR A 23 -9.00 15.06 7.06
CA TYR A 23 -9.08 13.65 6.70
C TYR A 23 -8.97 13.50 5.19
N GLU A 24 -8.24 12.47 4.75
CA GLU A 24 -8.32 11.96 3.39
C GLU A 24 -9.57 11.09 3.26
N ILE A 25 -10.33 11.28 2.17
CA ILE A 25 -11.47 10.42 1.85
C ILE A 25 -11.00 9.35 0.87
N ILE A 26 -10.93 8.12 1.36
CA ILE A 26 -10.65 6.92 0.57
C ILE A 26 -11.92 6.51 -0.16
N ARG A 27 -12.07 7.05 -1.37
CA ARG A 27 -13.27 6.87 -2.18
C ARG A 27 -13.45 5.41 -2.58
N GLU A 28 -14.69 4.96 -2.56
CA GLU A 28 -15.09 3.63 -2.99
C GLU A 28 -14.57 3.31 -4.41
N GLY A 29 -14.06 2.09 -4.59
CA GLY A 29 -13.64 1.58 -5.89
C GLY A 29 -12.39 2.25 -6.49
N LEU A 30 -11.74 3.18 -5.77
CA LEU A 30 -10.53 3.84 -6.25
C LEU A 30 -9.26 3.24 -5.65
N PRO A 31 -8.15 3.24 -6.42
CA PRO A 31 -6.90 2.68 -5.94
C PRO A 31 -6.35 3.36 -4.69
N CYS A 32 -5.71 2.58 -3.83
CA CYS A 32 -5.06 3.06 -2.62
C CYS A 32 -3.80 2.25 -2.27
N HIS A 33 -2.91 2.86 -1.50
CA HIS A 33 -1.84 2.14 -0.80
C HIS A 33 -2.44 1.26 0.29
N LEU A 34 -1.69 0.26 0.73
CA LEU A 34 -2.03 -0.50 1.93
C LEU A 34 -1.92 0.42 3.14
N TYR A 35 -2.90 0.38 4.03
CA TYR A 35 -2.91 1.18 5.25
C TYR A 35 -3.55 0.39 6.38
N LEU A 36 -3.15 0.67 7.61
CA LEU A 36 -3.64 0.02 8.82
C LEU A 36 -3.93 1.07 9.89
N ASP A 37 -4.99 0.87 10.65
CA ASP A 37 -5.29 1.61 11.87
C ASP A 37 -5.14 0.63 13.04
N LEU A 38 -4.25 0.96 13.97
CA LEU A 38 -3.84 0.09 15.07
C LEU A 38 -4.19 0.78 16.38
N GLU A 39 -4.95 0.11 17.23
CA GLU A 39 -5.32 0.69 18.50
C GLU A 39 -5.67 -0.33 19.59
N TYR A 40 -5.39 0.06 20.83
CA TYR A 40 -5.92 -0.58 22.03
C TYR A 40 -5.97 0.42 23.19
N GLN A 41 -6.83 0.14 24.17
CA GLN A 41 -6.86 0.90 25.42
C GLN A 41 -5.78 0.38 26.36
N VAL A 42 -4.92 1.28 26.85
CA VAL A 42 -3.78 0.93 27.72
C VAL A 42 -4.28 0.31 29.04
N ALA A 43 -5.40 0.79 29.55
CA ALA A 43 -5.99 0.30 30.80
C ALA A 43 -6.35 -1.21 30.76
N TYR A 44 -6.70 -1.74 29.58
CA TYR A 44 -7.09 -3.15 29.42
C TYR A 44 -5.92 -4.04 28.97
N ASN A 45 -4.82 -3.43 28.56
CA ASN A 45 -3.65 -4.10 27.98
C ASN A 45 -2.35 -3.53 28.59
N PRO A 46 -2.16 -3.58 29.93
CA PRO A 46 -1.06 -2.89 30.60
C PRO A 46 0.33 -3.44 30.29
N THR A 47 0.42 -4.67 29.78
CA THR A 47 1.67 -5.35 29.41
C THR A 47 1.88 -5.43 27.89
N ALA A 48 0.99 -4.86 27.09
CA ALA A 48 1.09 -4.95 25.63
C ALA A 48 2.28 -4.14 25.10
N ASP A 49 3.13 -4.80 24.33
CA ASP A 49 4.22 -4.19 23.58
C ASP A 49 3.74 -3.85 22.16
N GLY A 50 3.16 -2.65 22.01
CA GLY A 50 2.63 -2.20 20.71
C GLY A 50 3.69 -2.13 19.60
N ASP A 51 4.96 -1.84 19.92
CA ASP A 51 6.03 -1.83 18.92
C ASP A 51 6.38 -3.25 18.47
N GLY A 52 6.44 -4.21 19.40
CA GLY A 52 6.58 -5.64 19.10
C GLY A 52 5.42 -6.19 18.27
N MET A 53 4.19 -5.79 18.58
CA MET A 53 2.99 -6.18 17.83
C MET A 53 3.03 -5.65 16.40
N ILE A 54 3.51 -4.41 16.19
CA ILE A 54 3.75 -3.89 14.84
C ILE A 54 4.79 -4.73 14.09
N GLN A 55 5.90 -5.11 14.73
CA GLN A 55 6.91 -5.95 14.07
C GLN A 55 6.36 -7.31 13.68
N GLN A 56 5.56 -7.95 14.56
CA GLN A 56 4.89 -9.20 14.24
C GLN A 56 3.88 -9.04 13.10
N LEU A 57 3.08 -7.98 13.11
CA LEU A 57 2.15 -7.67 12.03
C LEU A 57 2.87 -7.45 10.69
N LEU A 58 3.98 -6.71 10.67
CA LEU A 58 4.79 -6.52 9.45
C LEU A 58 5.40 -7.83 8.95
N ARG A 59 5.79 -8.76 9.83
CA ARG A 59 6.20 -10.12 9.43
C ARG A 59 5.07 -10.87 8.73
N CYS A 60 3.87 -10.84 9.30
CA CYS A 60 2.71 -11.49 8.69
C CYS A 60 2.30 -10.85 7.36
N ILE A 61 2.36 -9.52 7.25
CA ILE A 61 2.12 -8.80 5.99
C ILE A 61 3.18 -9.16 4.94
N ARG A 62 4.45 -9.31 5.33
CA ARG A 62 5.51 -9.78 4.43
C ARG A 62 5.17 -11.16 3.87
N SER A 63 4.78 -12.11 4.72
CA SER A 63 4.36 -13.45 4.28
C SER A 63 3.13 -13.40 3.36
N ALA A 64 2.12 -12.60 3.71
CA ALA A 64 0.93 -12.44 2.86
C ALA A 64 1.28 -11.84 1.48
N LEU A 65 2.13 -10.82 1.43
CA LEU A 65 2.60 -10.21 0.17
C LEU A 65 3.43 -11.21 -0.66
N LYS A 66 4.25 -12.03 0.00
CA LYS A 66 5.05 -13.06 -0.66
C LYS A 66 4.17 -14.14 -1.28
N ASP A 67 3.22 -14.66 -0.52
CA ASP A 67 2.33 -15.74 -0.94
C ASP A 67 1.39 -15.30 -2.06
N MET A 68 0.81 -14.10 -1.95
CA MET A 68 -0.21 -13.62 -2.89
C MET A 68 0.39 -12.99 -4.15
N PHE A 69 1.54 -12.33 -4.03
CA PHE A 69 2.09 -11.47 -5.10
C PHE A 69 3.57 -11.71 -5.39
N GLY A 70 4.26 -12.61 -4.67
CA GLY A 70 5.70 -12.83 -4.83
C GLY A 70 6.57 -11.66 -4.36
N LEU A 71 5.99 -10.69 -3.63
CA LEU A 71 6.67 -9.46 -3.21
C LEU A 71 7.31 -9.61 -1.84
N GLU A 72 8.49 -9.03 -1.68
CA GLU A 72 9.21 -8.97 -0.41
C GLU A 72 9.04 -7.60 0.22
N LEU A 73 8.43 -7.52 1.41
CA LEU A 73 8.23 -6.24 2.10
C LEU A 73 9.56 -5.67 2.62
N ASP A 74 9.94 -4.52 2.08
CA ASP A 74 11.04 -3.70 2.59
C ASP A 74 10.54 -2.63 3.59
N HIS A 75 11.27 -2.45 4.69
CA HIS A 75 10.89 -1.48 5.73
C HIS A 75 10.91 -0.03 5.25
N SER A 76 11.67 0.31 4.20
CA SER A 76 11.64 1.64 3.58
C SER A 76 10.29 1.99 2.94
N TRP A 77 9.42 1.01 2.73
CA TRP A 77 8.07 1.20 2.18
C TRP A 77 7.04 1.54 3.26
N VAL A 78 7.38 1.35 4.54
CA VAL A 78 6.49 1.52 5.68
C VAL A 78 6.64 2.93 6.25
N TYR A 79 5.52 3.64 6.40
CA TYR A 79 5.42 4.95 7.04
C TYR A 79 4.48 4.83 8.23
N GLU A 80 5.00 5.12 9.41
CA GLU A 80 4.27 4.97 10.67
C GLU A 80 3.95 6.35 11.25
N LEU A 81 2.72 6.51 11.73
CA LEU A 81 2.24 7.70 12.41
C LEU A 81 1.75 7.35 13.83
N ASP A 82 1.98 8.23 14.78
CA ASP A 82 1.59 8.10 16.18
C ASP A 82 0.58 9.15 16.60
N SER A 83 -0.47 8.75 17.30
CA SER A 83 -1.32 9.66 18.08
C SER A 83 -1.64 9.09 19.46
N SER A 84 -0.79 8.19 19.96
CA SER A 84 -0.92 7.53 21.25
C SER A 84 -0.90 8.53 22.39
N SER A 85 -1.57 8.17 23.47
CA SER A 85 -1.63 8.91 24.73
C SER A 85 -1.32 7.96 25.89
N SER A 86 -1.31 8.50 27.12
CA SER A 86 -1.23 7.68 28.33
C SER A 86 -2.40 6.71 28.50
N THR A 87 -3.51 6.91 27.78
CA THR A 87 -4.72 6.08 27.91
C THR A 87 -4.96 5.16 26.71
N LYS A 88 -4.39 5.48 25.55
CA LYS A 88 -4.67 4.79 24.29
C LYS A 88 -3.41 4.66 23.45
N PHE A 89 -3.11 3.44 23.01
CA PHE A 89 -2.21 3.22 21.89
C PHE A 89 -2.96 3.48 20.59
N SER A 90 -2.38 4.28 19.68
CA SER A 90 -3.01 4.59 18.39
C SER A 90 -1.97 4.93 17.34
N ARG A 91 -1.77 4.02 16.38
CA ARG A 91 -0.84 4.17 15.26
C ARG A 91 -1.55 4.00 13.93
N HIS A 92 -1.14 4.75 12.92
CA HIS A 92 -1.45 4.44 11.53
C HIS A 92 -0.20 3.94 10.82
N LEU A 93 -0.32 2.90 10.01
CA LEU A 93 0.73 2.47 9.09
C LEU A 93 0.25 2.67 7.67
N ILE A 94 1.12 3.18 6.80
CA ILE A 94 0.90 3.28 5.37
C ILE A 94 2.07 2.58 4.68
N ILE A 95 1.78 1.57 3.86
CA ILE A 95 2.79 0.75 3.17
C ILE A 95 2.70 1.05 1.67
N ARG A 96 3.73 1.73 1.15
CA ARG A 96 3.81 2.14 -0.25
C ARG A 96 4.71 1.20 -1.04
N ILE A 97 4.09 0.21 -1.68
CA ILE A 97 4.80 -0.68 -2.59
C ILE A 97 5.23 0.12 -3.84
N PRO A 98 6.52 0.16 -4.21
CA PRO A 98 6.99 0.94 -5.35
C PRO A 98 6.25 0.58 -6.64
N GLY A 99 5.62 1.58 -7.28
CA GLY A 99 4.91 1.42 -8.55
C GLY A 99 3.58 0.66 -8.48
N MET A 100 3.12 0.27 -7.29
CA MET A 100 1.92 -0.55 -7.12
C MET A 100 0.93 0.08 -6.12
N ALA A 101 -0.33 -0.33 -6.25
CA ALA A 101 -1.40 -0.01 -5.32
C ALA A 101 -2.49 -1.09 -5.42
N PHE A 102 -3.31 -1.19 -4.37
CA PHE A 102 -4.52 -1.99 -4.39
C PHE A 102 -5.58 -1.28 -5.24
N CYS A 103 -6.41 -2.04 -5.96
CA CYS A 103 -7.47 -1.46 -6.79
C CYS A 103 -8.59 -0.79 -5.97
N SER A 104 -8.77 -1.19 -4.71
CA SER A 104 -9.61 -0.49 -3.74
C SER A 104 -9.17 -0.81 -2.31
N ASN A 105 -9.68 -0.03 -1.34
CA ASN A 105 -9.44 -0.30 0.07
C ASN A 105 -10.02 -1.63 0.55
N ILE A 106 -11.07 -2.15 -0.10
CA ILE A 106 -11.59 -3.49 0.20
C ILE A 106 -10.53 -4.56 -0.07
N HIS A 107 -9.79 -4.44 -1.19
CA HIS A 107 -8.74 -5.38 -1.54
C HIS A 107 -7.51 -5.25 -0.63
N ALA A 108 -7.18 -4.04 -0.18
CA ALA A 108 -6.18 -3.84 0.87
C ALA A 108 -6.61 -4.56 2.16
N GLY A 109 -7.89 -4.48 2.53
CA GLY A 109 -8.48 -5.21 3.65
C GLY A 109 -8.36 -6.73 3.52
N CYS A 110 -8.49 -7.30 2.32
CA CYS A 110 -8.27 -8.74 2.09
C CYS A 110 -6.84 -9.18 2.39
N LEU A 111 -5.83 -8.39 2.00
CA LEU A 111 -4.44 -8.68 2.36
C LEU A 111 -4.24 -8.64 3.89
N VAL A 112 -4.82 -7.64 4.56
CA VAL A 112 -4.73 -7.53 6.02
C VAL A 112 -5.42 -8.70 6.72
N ALA A 113 -6.60 -9.11 6.24
CA ALA A 113 -7.27 -10.31 6.74
C ALA A 113 -6.37 -11.54 6.58
N ARG A 114 -5.72 -11.70 5.42
CA ARG A 114 -4.76 -12.80 5.20
C ARG A 114 -3.57 -12.75 6.15
N ALA A 115 -3.03 -11.56 6.42
CA ALA A 115 -1.95 -11.39 7.39
C ALA A 115 -2.38 -11.77 8.82
N LEU A 116 -3.61 -11.43 9.22
CA LEU A 116 -4.16 -11.83 10.52
C LEU A 116 -4.42 -13.34 10.63
N GLU A 117 -4.85 -14.00 9.54
CA GLU A 117 -4.95 -15.46 9.48
C GLU A 117 -3.60 -16.15 9.64
N ILE A 118 -2.55 -15.62 9.00
CA ILE A 118 -1.18 -16.10 9.14
C ILE A 118 -0.73 -15.98 10.60
N ALA A 119 -0.97 -14.81 11.22
CA ALA A 119 -0.65 -14.60 12.64
C ALA A 119 -1.37 -15.59 13.55
N ALA A 120 -2.66 -15.85 13.31
CA ALA A 120 -3.44 -16.79 14.11
C ALA A 120 -3.04 -18.27 13.90
N SER A 121 -2.48 -18.60 12.74
CA SER A 121 -1.99 -19.95 12.43
C SER A 121 -0.60 -20.22 13.00
N ASP A 122 0.19 -19.15 13.21
CA ASP A 122 1.53 -19.20 13.80
C ASP A 122 1.45 -19.03 15.33
N GLY A 123 0.87 -20.04 16.01
CA GLY A 123 0.55 -20.01 17.44
C GLY A 123 1.73 -19.87 18.40
N GLU A 124 2.97 -19.92 17.89
CA GLU A 124 4.20 -19.69 18.64
C GLU A 124 4.75 -18.25 18.45
N SER A 125 4.15 -17.47 17.55
CA SER A 125 4.63 -16.14 17.22
C SER A 125 4.20 -15.10 18.26
N LEU A 126 5.19 -14.61 19.01
CA LEU A 126 4.99 -13.53 19.97
C LEU A 126 5.50 -12.18 19.42
N PRO A 127 4.86 -11.07 19.79
CA PRO A 127 3.60 -11.00 20.58
C PRO A 127 2.35 -11.32 19.75
N ASP A 128 1.30 -11.82 20.39
CA ASP A 128 -0.03 -12.04 19.77
C ASP A 128 -0.60 -10.70 19.26
N LEU A 129 -1.38 -10.75 18.18
CA LEU A 129 -2.09 -9.61 17.60
C LEU A 129 -3.53 -9.48 18.12
N GLN A 130 -3.84 -10.15 19.23
CA GLN A 130 -5.08 -9.96 19.99
C GLN A 130 -4.90 -8.97 21.15
N ILE A 131 -5.95 -8.21 21.43
CA ILE A 131 -6.02 -7.23 22.52
C ILE A 131 -7.35 -7.36 23.25
N HIS A 132 -7.37 -6.97 24.53
CA HIS A 132 -8.61 -6.80 25.28
C HIS A 132 -9.32 -5.51 24.88
N GLN A 133 -10.56 -5.64 24.43
CA GLN A 133 -11.42 -4.54 24.01
C GLN A 133 -12.07 -3.81 25.19
N ASP A 134 -12.36 -4.52 26.27
CA ASP A 134 -13.11 -4.03 27.42
C ASP A 134 -12.56 -4.62 28.75
N PRO A 135 -13.03 -4.12 29.91
CA PRO A 135 -12.60 -4.63 31.22
C PRO A 135 -12.95 -6.09 31.47
N ASP A 136 -13.94 -6.63 30.75
CA ASP A 136 -14.41 -8.00 30.91
C ASP A 136 -13.53 -9.00 30.13
N GLY A 137 -12.50 -8.50 29.43
CA GLY A 137 -11.51 -9.31 28.73
C GLY A 137 -11.99 -9.81 27.37
N LYS A 138 -13.01 -9.18 26.77
CA LYS A 138 -13.43 -9.51 25.42
C LYS A 138 -12.27 -9.28 24.44
N GLN A 139 -11.90 -10.31 23.69
CA GLN A 139 -10.83 -10.23 22.70
C GLN A 139 -11.25 -9.46 21.45
N ALA A 140 -10.31 -8.73 20.88
CA ALA A 140 -10.41 -8.08 19.58
C ALA A 140 -9.06 -8.12 18.86
N SER A 141 -9.05 -7.83 17.57
CA SER A 141 -7.80 -7.66 16.83
C SER A 141 -7.13 -6.34 17.19
N PHE A 142 -5.80 -6.35 17.26
CA PHE A 142 -4.97 -5.14 17.31
C PHE A 142 -5.16 -4.20 16.11
N VAL A 143 -5.58 -4.75 14.97
CA VAL A 143 -5.86 -4.00 13.75
C VAL A 143 -7.36 -3.69 13.67
N ASP A 144 -7.74 -2.41 13.55
CA ASP A 144 -9.12 -2.04 13.24
C ASP A 144 -9.44 -2.37 11.77
N THR A 145 -10.00 -3.55 11.54
CA THR A 145 -10.46 -3.98 10.21
C THR A 145 -11.71 -3.25 9.75
N GLY A 146 -12.38 -2.49 10.63
CA GLY A 146 -13.52 -1.64 10.30
C GLY A 146 -13.16 -0.46 9.40
N VAL A 147 -11.87 -0.22 9.12
CA VAL A 147 -11.41 0.82 8.20
C VAL A 147 -11.67 0.54 6.73
N TYR A 148 -11.81 -0.71 6.33
CA TYR A 148 -12.01 -1.08 4.93
C TYR A 148 -13.48 -0.97 4.52
N THR A 149 -13.99 0.27 4.55
CA THR A 149 -15.39 0.62 4.26
C THR A 149 -15.49 1.67 3.16
N ARG A 150 -16.67 1.78 2.54
CA ARG A 150 -16.89 2.73 1.42
C ARG A 150 -16.68 4.18 1.89
N ASN A 151 -15.92 4.95 1.12
CA ASN A 151 -15.67 6.38 1.38
C ASN A 151 -15.10 6.65 2.79
N ARG A 152 -14.20 5.78 3.27
CA ARG A 152 -13.58 5.89 4.59
C ARG A 152 -12.79 7.20 4.71
N ALA A 153 -13.06 7.95 5.77
CA ALA A 153 -12.21 9.06 6.17
C ALA A 153 -11.04 8.54 7.02
N MET A 154 -9.80 8.82 6.59
CA MET A 154 -8.59 8.55 7.36
C MET A 154 -7.88 9.86 7.69
N ARG A 155 -7.50 10.03 8.95
CA ARG A 155 -6.94 11.29 9.46
C ARG A 155 -5.54 11.55 8.88
N LEU A 156 -5.29 12.80 8.47
CA LEU A 156 -4.00 13.22 7.92
C LEU A 156 -2.93 13.38 9.02
N ILE A 157 -1.65 13.25 8.64
CA ILE A 157 -0.53 13.63 9.51
C ILE A 157 -0.68 15.09 9.96
N HIS A 158 -0.32 15.38 11.20
CA HIS A 158 -0.48 16.65 11.92
C HIS A 158 -1.93 17.09 12.17
N SER A 159 -2.93 16.26 11.84
CA SER A 159 -4.32 16.51 12.19
C SER A 159 -4.73 15.73 13.44
N SER A 160 -5.61 16.33 14.24
CA SER A 160 -6.27 15.71 15.38
C SER A 160 -7.72 15.34 15.06
N LYS A 161 -8.36 14.60 15.97
CA LYS A 161 -9.83 14.44 15.93
C LYS A 161 -10.49 15.76 16.31
N ALA A 162 -11.68 16.04 15.76
CA ALA A 162 -12.42 17.24 16.13
C ALA A 162 -12.64 17.28 17.66
N GLY A 163 -12.36 18.44 18.27
CA GLY A 163 -12.42 18.60 19.74
C GLY A 163 -11.31 17.89 20.51
N LYS A 164 -10.27 17.36 19.83
CA LYS A 164 -9.08 16.78 20.45
C LYS A 164 -7.82 17.52 19.99
N THR A 165 -6.78 17.42 20.80
CA THR A 165 -5.48 18.06 20.52
C THR A 165 -4.39 17.06 20.13
N SER A 166 -4.57 15.76 20.41
CA SER A 166 -3.62 14.73 19.95
C SER A 166 -3.65 14.61 18.43
N THR A 167 -2.52 14.91 17.82
CA THR A 167 -2.30 14.91 16.37
C THR A 167 -1.48 13.68 15.96
N LEU A 168 -1.64 13.24 14.71
CA LEU A 168 -0.78 12.19 14.15
C LEU A 168 0.62 12.75 13.85
N GLN A 169 1.66 12.10 14.36
CA GLN A 169 3.06 12.52 14.22
C GLN A 169 3.91 11.41 13.60
N ASN A 170 4.95 11.78 12.84
CA ASN A 170 5.93 10.81 12.35
C ASN A 170 6.67 10.18 13.54
N THR A 171 6.78 8.85 13.56
CA THR A 171 7.51 8.13 14.62
C THR A 171 9.02 8.20 14.43
N GLY A 172 9.48 8.54 13.22
CA GLY A 172 10.88 8.46 12.83
C GLY A 172 11.35 7.02 12.59
N ARG A 173 10.46 6.01 12.60
CA ARG A 173 10.80 4.62 12.28
C ARG A 173 10.64 4.35 10.78
N PHE A 174 11.26 3.26 10.33
CA PHE A 174 11.08 2.72 8.98
C PHE A 174 11.40 3.74 7.87
N GLY A 175 10.60 3.79 6.80
CA GLY A 175 10.75 4.74 5.70
C GLY A 175 10.55 6.22 6.07
N GLY A 176 10.10 6.51 7.30
CA GLY A 176 9.87 7.86 7.81
C GLY A 176 11.07 8.53 8.50
N ALA A 177 12.13 7.78 8.84
CA ALA A 177 13.25 8.26 9.67
C ALA A 177 13.98 9.50 9.10
N SER A 178 14.10 9.59 7.78
CA SER A 178 14.86 10.64 7.08
C SER A 178 13.96 11.60 6.28
N LYS A 179 12.67 11.65 6.60
CA LYS A 179 11.67 12.41 5.83
C LYS A 179 11.31 13.72 6.51
N THR A 180 11.27 14.78 5.70
CA THR A 180 10.72 16.07 6.09
C THR A 180 9.20 15.98 6.33
N SER A 181 8.63 16.98 7.00
CA SER A 181 7.18 17.08 7.21
C SER A 181 6.37 17.01 5.91
N HIS A 182 6.82 17.71 4.87
CA HIS A 182 6.17 17.69 3.56
C HIS A 182 6.28 16.32 2.88
N GLU A 183 7.46 15.68 2.93
CA GLU A 183 7.60 14.31 2.39
C GLU A 183 6.70 13.33 3.15
N MET A 184 6.65 13.41 4.48
CA MET A 184 5.78 12.56 5.30
C MET A 184 4.32 12.78 4.95
N PHE A 185 3.87 14.02 4.77
CA PHE A 185 2.52 14.32 4.28
C PHE A 185 2.24 13.62 2.95
N ILE A 186 3.09 13.80 1.95
CA ILE A 186 2.89 13.21 0.62
C ILE A 186 2.91 11.67 0.64
N ARG A 187 3.79 11.08 1.46
CA ARG A 187 3.96 9.61 1.57
C ARG A 187 2.82 8.97 2.36
N THR A 188 2.24 9.65 3.34
CA THR A 188 1.16 9.11 4.18
C THR A 188 -0.24 9.29 3.58
N LEU A 189 -0.36 10.00 2.45
CA LEU A 189 -1.58 10.00 1.65
C LEU A 189 -1.83 8.61 1.03
N ILE A 190 -2.90 7.98 1.46
CA ILE A 190 -3.34 6.63 1.11
C ILE A 190 -3.81 6.57 -0.34
N CYS A 191 -4.49 7.61 -0.82
CA CYS A 191 -4.99 7.68 -2.21
C CYS A 191 -3.99 8.35 -3.15
N ASN A 192 -2.87 8.86 -2.65
CA ASN A 192 -1.79 9.40 -3.48
C ASN A 192 -0.99 8.26 -4.11
N ALA A 193 -1.67 7.45 -4.91
CA ALA A 193 -1.08 6.37 -5.65
C ALA A 193 -0.38 6.83 -6.93
N GLY A 194 -0.50 8.12 -7.29
CA GLY A 194 0.30 8.83 -8.28
C GLY A 194 0.41 8.14 -9.63
N GLY A 195 -0.39 8.53 -10.63
CA GLY A 195 -0.20 8.09 -12.02
C GLY A 195 0.02 6.59 -12.20
N LEU A 196 -0.63 5.75 -11.36
CA LEU A 196 -0.35 4.33 -11.23
C LEU A 196 -0.21 3.64 -12.58
N VAL A 197 0.83 2.82 -12.67
CA VAL A 197 0.91 1.79 -13.69
C VAL A 197 -0.29 0.87 -13.51
N GLY A 198 -1.15 0.78 -14.51
CA GLY A 198 -2.36 -0.02 -14.41
C GLY A 198 -2.76 -0.54 -15.77
N VAL A 199 -3.64 -1.52 -15.81
CA VAL A 199 -4.20 -2.02 -17.06
C VAL A 199 -5.31 -1.07 -17.50
N ARG A 200 -5.13 -0.39 -18.63
CA ARG A 200 -6.15 0.40 -19.33
C ARG A 200 -7.18 -0.52 -19.99
N SER A 201 -6.72 -1.58 -20.64
CA SER A 201 -7.55 -2.58 -21.30
C SER A 201 -6.76 -3.88 -21.45
N TRP A 202 -7.46 -4.98 -21.67
CA TRP A 202 -6.84 -6.29 -21.89
C TRP A 202 -7.53 -7.03 -23.02
N VAL A 203 -6.79 -7.91 -23.70
CA VAL A 203 -7.34 -8.80 -24.73
C VAL A 203 -6.69 -10.17 -24.62
N VAL A 204 -7.49 -11.22 -24.78
CA VAL A 204 -7.03 -12.61 -24.87
C VAL A 204 -7.13 -13.06 -26.32
N TRP A 205 -6.05 -13.62 -26.84
CA TRP A 205 -5.99 -14.28 -28.13
C TRP A 205 -5.90 -15.79 -27.87
N GLN A 206 -7.06 -16.44 -27.90
CA GLN A 206 -7.19 -17.84 -27.45
C GLN A 206 -6.46 -18.83 -28.35
N ALA A 207 -6.44 -18.62 -29.66
CA ALA A 207 -5.79 -19.54 -30.60
C ALA A 207 -4.26 -19.53 -30.44
N GLU A 208 -3.71 -18.37 -30.05
CA GLU A 208 -2.28 -18.12 -29.87
C GLU A 208 -1.83 -18.27 -28.41
N GLY A 209 -2.77 -18.43 -27.47
CA GLY A 209 -2.47 -18.51 -26.04
C GLY A 209 -1.87 -17.22 -25.47
N LEU A 210 -2.25 -16.04 -25.96
CA LEU A 210 -1.66 -14.77 -25.53
C LEU A 210 -2.65 -13.91 -24.73
N LEU A 211 -2.16 -13.25 -23.69
CA LEU A 211 -2.86 -12.23 -22.92
C LEU A 211 -2.10 -10.90 -23.01
N LEU A 212 -2.71 -9.90 -23.65
CA LEU A 212 -2.14 -8.57 -23.77
C LEU A 212 -2.79 -7.61 -22.77
N PHE A 213 -1.97 -6.91 -22.00
CA PHE A 213 -2.38 -5.79 -21.15
C PHE A 213 -1.90 -4.46 -21.74
N ASN A 214 -2.82 -3.58 -22.11
CA ASN A 214 -2.52 -2.19 -22.43
C ASN A 214 -2.33 -1.42 -21.12
N MET A 215 -1.12 -0.94 -20.86
CA MET A 215 -0.77 -0.28 -19.62
C MET A 215 -1.00 1.25 -19.71
N LYS A 216 -1.61 1.82 -18.67
CA LYS A 216 -1.62 3.27 -18.37
C LYS A 216 -0.62 3.57 -17.27
N GLY A 217 -0.21 4.83 -17.12
CA GLY A 217 0.60 5.29 -16.01
C GLY A 217 2.09 4.90 -16.05
N THR A 218 2.52 4.14 -17.06
CA THR A 218 3.93 3.92 -17.38
C THR A 218 4.21 4.16 -18.85
N ARG A 219 5.43 4.64 -19.13
CA ARG A 219 6.03 4.64 -20.47
C ARG A 219 7.31 3.81 -20.54
N TRP A 220 7.63 3.10 -19.47
CA TRP A 220 8.83 2.26 -19.39
C TRP A 220 8.66 0.98 -20.23
N CYS A 221 9.65 0.70 -21.07
CA CYS A 221 9.67 -0.51 -21.89
C CYS A 221 10.88 -1.37 -21.53
N GLY A 222 10.62 -2.64 -21.20
CA GLY A 222 11.67 -3.60 -20.84
C GLY A 222 12.57 -3.97 -22.02
N ASN A 223 12.05 -3.91 -23.25
CA ASN A 223 12.81 -4.26 -24.45
C ASN A 223 13.92 -3.24 -24.79
N VAL A 224 13.63 -1.93 -24.64
CA VAL A 224 14.60 -0.86 -24.94
C VAL A 224 15.23 -0.26 -23.68
N GLN A 225 14.84 -0.74 -22.49
CA GLN A 225 15.31 -0.29 -21.18
C GLN A 225 15.27 1.24 -21.00
N ARG A 226 14.21 1.89 -21.48
CA ARG A 226 13.96 3.33 -21.31
C ARG A 226 12.48 3.69 -21.40
N GLU A 227 12.14 4.93 -21.03
CA GLU A 227 10.81 5.48 -21.26
C GLU A 227 10.58 5.89 -22.74
N HIS A 228 9.35 5.69 -23.22
CA HIS A 228 8.87 6.20 -24.50
C HIS A 228 8.23 7.58 -24.36
N ARG A 229 8.39 8.43 -25.37
CA ARG A 229 7.84 9.80 -25.35
C ARG A 229 6.31 9.84 -25.52
N SER A 230 5.73 8.95 -26.33
CA SER A 230 4.30 9.01 -26.69
C SER A 230 3.61 7.65 -26.82
N ASN A 231 4.34 6.56 -27.07
CA ASN A 231 3.75 5.24 -27.34
C ASN A 231 3.14 4.60 -26.09
N GLY A 232 2.04 3.87 -26.26
CA GLY A 232 1.48 2.97 -25.24
C GLY A 232 2.48 1.88 -24.83
N ILE A 233 2.40 1.43 -23.59
CA ILE A 233 3.12 0.24 -23.11
C ILE A 233 2.14 -0.91 -23.09
N PHE A 234 2.51 -2.04 -23.68
CA PHE A 234 1.75 -3.28 -23.59
C PHE A 234 2.58 -4.34 -22.87
N PHE A 235 1.97 -5.09 -21.96
CA PHE A 235 2.57 -6.30 -21.41
C PHE A 235 1.95 -7.50 -22.12
N VAL A 236 2.78 -8.30 -22.78
CA VAL A 236 2.34 -9.54 -23.43
C VAL A 236 2.68 -10.70 -22.51
N ILE A 237 1.68 -11.51 -22.16
CA ILE A 237 1.82 -12.74 -21.39
C ILE A 237 1.53 -13.91 -22.31
N ASP A 238 2.47 -14.84 -22.37
CA ASP A 238 2.27 -16.15 -22.98
C ASP A 238 1.64 -17.09 -21.95
N LEU A 239 0.42 -17.54 -22.21
CA LEU A 239 -0.36 -18.43 -21.33
C LEU A 239 0.05 -19.89 -21.51
N GLN A 240 0.81 -20.24 -22.54
CA GLN A 240 1.33 -21.58 -22.79
C GLN A 240 2.71 -21.77 -22.15
N ALA A 241 3.50 -20.70 -22.06
CA ALA A 241 4.77 -20.66 -21.32
C ALA A 241 4.62 -19.84 -20.02
N SER A 242 4.45 -20.53 -18.89
CA SER A 242 3.98 -20.02 -17.59
C SER A 242 4.70 -18.81 -16.94
N HIS A 243 5.69 -18.15 -17.57
CA HIS A 243 6.55 -17.17 -16.89
C HIS A 243 7.11 -15.99 -17.73
N LYS A 244 6.56 -15.63 -18.90
CA LYS A 244 7.17 -14.56 -19.73
C LYS A 244 6.29 -13.31 -19.85
N ILE A 245 6.72 -12.22 -19.21
CA ILE A 245 6.14 -10.87 -19.35
C ILE A 245 7.13 -10.01 -20.14
N ALA A 246 6.78 -9.64 -21.38
CA ALA A 246 7.54 -8.66 -22.14
C ALA A 246 6.78 -7.32 -22.15
N GLY A 247 7.39 -6.27 -21.58
CA GLY A 247 6.91 -4.90 -21.75
C GLY A 247 7.33 -4.37 -23.11
N ILE A 248 6.40 -4.33 -24.07
CA ILE A 248 6.62 -3.92 -25.45
C ILE A 248 5.85 -2.62 -25.69
N SER A 249 6.53 -1.58 -26.15
CA SER A 249 5.89 -0.45 -26.82
C SER A 249 5.99 -0.66 -28.34
N ASP A 250 5.30 0.17 -29.12
CA ASP A 250 5.27 0.16 -30.59
C ASP A 250 6.66 0.33 -31.30
N CYS A 251 7.76 0.16 -30.58
CA CYS A 251 9.10 0.04 -31.11
C CYS A 251 9.25 -1.27 -31.89
N GLN A 252 8.93 -1.17 -33.18
CA GLN A 252 9.05 -2.19 -34.22
C GLN A 252 7.94 -3.25 -34.25
N TRP A 253 6.68 -2.81 -34.39
CA TRP A 253 5.71 -3.56 -35.19
C TRP A 253 6.03 -3.40 -36.69
N SER A 254 7.25 -3.75 -37.13
CA SER A 254 7.34 -4.28 -38.49
C SER A 254 6.72 -5.68 -38.41
N ARG A 255 6.00 -6.11 -39.45
CA ARG A 255 5.51 -7.48 -39.60
C ARG A 255 6.69 -8.46 -39.75
N ALA A 256 7.60 -8.50 -38.79
CA ALA A 256 8.47 -9.63 -38.59
C ALA A 256 7.68 -10.62 -37.75
N THR A 257 7.19 -11.67 -38.40
CA THR A 257 7.09 -12.98 -37.77
C THR A 257 8.35 -13.19 -36.93
N LEU A 258 8.29 -12.92 -35.63
CA LEU A 258 9.36 -13.28 -34.71
C LEU A 258 9.30 -14.80 -34.56
N PRO A 259 10.29 -15.56 -35.07
CA PRO A 259 10.43 -16.94 -34.67
C PRO A 259 10.96 -16.86 -33.23
N TRP A 260 10.08 -17.04 -32.25
CA TRP A 260 10.41 -16.97 -30.83
C TRP A 260 11.48 -17.98 -30.36
N GLY A 261 11.96 -18.86 -31.26
CA GLY A 261 13.03 -19.83 -31.01
C GLY A 261 14.45 -19.25 -30.95
N SER A 262 14.73 -18.02 -31.42
CA SER A 262 16.11 -17.50 -31.49
C SER A 262 16.58 -16.75 -30.23
N LEU A 263 15.74 -16.57 -29.22
CA LEU A 263 16.13 -15.99 -27.92
C LEU A 263 16.63 -17.04 -26.91
N LEU A 264 16.77 -18.30 -27.31
CA LEU A 264 17.09 -19.43 -26.40
C LEU A 264 18.55 -19.90 -26.42
N HIS A 265 19.46 -19.28 -27.17
CA HIS A 265 20.88 -19.62 -27.09
C HIS A 265 21.74 -18.35 -27.07
N PRO A 266 22.35 -17.97 -25.93
CA PRO A 266 23.62 -17.28 -26.00
C PRO A 266 24.60 -18.26 -26.65
N GLY A 267 25.36 -17.78 -27.65
CA GLY A 267 26.22 -18.62 -28.46
C GLY A 267 27.13 -19.56 -27.67
N ALA A 268 27.46 -20.67 -28.34
CA ALA A 268 28.73 -21.36 -28.17
C ALA A 268 29.91 -20.39 -28.32
#